data_AF-A0A0B8NNV8-F1
#
_entry.id   AF-A0A0B8NNV8-F1
#
_cell.length_a   1.000
_cell.length_b   1.000
_cell.length_c   1.000
_cell.angle_alpha   90.00
_cell.angle_beta   90.00
_cell.angle_gamma   90.00
#
_symmetry.space_group_name_H-M   'P 1'
#
loop_
_entity.id
_entity.type
_entity.pdbx_description
1 polymer ?
#
loop_
_entity_poly.entity_id
_entity_poly.type
_entity_poly.pdbx_seq_one_letter_code
_entity_poly.pdbx_strand_id
1 'polypeptide(L)'
;MSNNFSALANSVVEKMGGASNVIALTHCMTRLRFVTKDEAGIDADALKKIKGVMGVVQNGDKCQVIVGNNVAAAYKEVMKLLNLDGSAADDAPAPKVKLTPKVIGAKMLDALVGTMSPLIPAIIGGSMVKLAAMLLLMFNVYEADHSTIILLNTIGDGAFFFLPIMVAASAAIKFKTNMSLAIGIAGVLVHPNFIDLMAQAAEGKHVDLFGIPVESVRYTYTVIPVLIMTWIQSYIERWVDSITPTVTKNFLKPMLIVLIAAPIGILLVGPMGIWIGTAISTLVYTIHGTLGWLAVAIMGALWPLLVLTGMHRVFTPTIIQTIAETGTEGMVMPSEIGANIGMGGACLAVAWKTRNIALKQTSMAAGASA
;
A
#
# COMPACT_ATOMS: atom_id res chain seq x y z
N MET A 1 -22.44 -7.83 -23.11
CA MET A 1 -23.39 -6.71 -22.91
C MET A 1 -22.65 -5.41 -22.51
N SER A 2 -21.59 -5.02 -23.22
CA SER A 2 -20.76 -3.84 -22.87
C SER A 2 -21.21 -2.54 -23.55
N ASN A 3 -22.00 -2.60 -24.62
CA ASN A 3 -22.28 -1.43 -25.48
C ASN A 3 -23.32 -0.44 -24.94
N ASN A 4 -23.98 -0.69 -23.80
CA ASN A 4 -25.04 0.20 -23.30
C ASN A 4 -24.53 1.28 -22.33
N PHE A 5 -23.43 1.03 -21.60
CA PHE A 5 -22.95 1.97 -20.57
C PHE A 5 -22.12 3.12 -21.13
N SER A 6 -21.45 2.94 -22.27
CA SER A 6 -20.72 4.03 -22.93
C SER A 6 -21.69 5.08 -23.49
N ALA A 7 -22.82 4.65 -24.06
CA ALA A 7 -23.88 5.56 -24.49
C ALA A 7 -24.51 6.30 -23.30
N LEU A 8 -24.82 5.57 -22.22
CA LEU A 8 -25.32 6.17 -20.98
C LEU A 8 -24.33 7.20 -20.41
N ALA A 9 -23.04 6.86 -20.35
CA ALA A 9 -22.00 7.75 -19.83
C ALA A 9 -21.89 9.05 -20.63
N ASN A 10 -21.89 8.96 -21.97
CA ASN A 10 -21.87 10.14 -22.84
C ASN A 10 -23.10 11.03 -22.62
N SER A 11 -24.30 10.45 -22.61
CA SER A 11 -25.53 11.20 -22.39
C SER A 11 -25.57 11.84 -21.00
N VAL A 12 -25.06 11.16 -19.96
CA VAL A 12 -25.00 11.73 -18.61
C VAL A 12 -24.02 12.90 -18.58
N VAL A 13 -22.79 12.77 -19.12
CA VAL A 13 -21.81 13.88 -19.12
C VAL A 13 -22.31 15.08 -19.91
N GLU A 14 -22.94 14.85 -21.06
CA GLU A 14 -23.52 15.92 -21.88
C GLU A 14 -24.59 16.71 -21.12
N LYS A 15 -25.52 16.01 -20.46
CA LYS A 15 -26.61 16.63 -19.67
C LYS A 15 -26.19 17.17 -18.31
N MET A 16 -24.93 16.95 -17.93
CA MET A 16 -24.29 17.55 -16.76
C MET A 16 -23.57 18.88 -17.08
N GLY A 17 -23.71 19.39 -18.31
CA GLY A 17 -23.03 20.62 -18.77
C GLY A 17 -21.66 20.36 -19.40
N GLY A 18 -21.37 19.11 -19.78
CA GLY A 18 -20.11 18.68 -20.38
C GLY A 18 -19.01 18.38 -19.37
N ALA A 19 -17.89 17.83 -19.86
CA ALA A 19 -16.78 17.40 -19.01
C ALA A 19 -16.15 18.55 -18.20
N SER A 20 -16.17 19.77 -18.74
CA SER A 20 -15.66 20.97 -18.08
C SER A 20 -16.50 21.45 -16.90
N ASN A 21 -17.75 21.01 -16.78
CA ASN A 21 -18.63 21.39 -15.67
C ASN A 21 -18.51 20.43 -14.48
N VAL A 22 -17.87 19.27 -14.63
CA VAL A 22 -17.74 18.28 -13.55
C VAL A 22 -16.39 18.46 -12.86
N ILE A 23 -16.41 18.74 -11.56
CA ILE A 23 -15.22 18.92 -10.72
C ILE A 23 -14.76 17.58 -10.14
N ALA A 24 -15.72 16.80 -9.64
CA ALA A 24 -15.43 15.51 -9.05
C ALA A 24 -16.58 14.53 -9.34
N LEU A 25 -16.19 13.27 -9.53
CA LEU A 25 -17.13 12.17 -9.66
C LEU A 25 -16.78 11.11 -8.64
N THR A 26 -17.75 10.79 -7.79
CA THR A 26 -17.70 9.61 -6.92
C THR A 26 -18.90 8.73 -7.23
N HIS A 27 -18.90 7.51 -6.73
CA HIS A 27 -20.07 6.66 -6.85
C HIS A 27 -20.29 5.87 -5.57
N CYS A 28 -21.54 5.59 -5.26
CA CYS A 28 -21.91 4.56 -4.31
C CYS A 28 -22.39 3.32 -5.09
N MET A 29 -23.13 2.41 -4.45
CA MET A 29 -23.54 1.16 -5.09
C MET A 29 -24.60 1.34 -6.18
N THR A 30 -25.45 2.36 -6.06
CA THR A 30 -26.58 2.58 -6.97
C THR A 30 -26.63 3.97 -7.58
N ARG A 31 -25.74 4.89 -7.17
CA ARG A 31 -25.72 6.27 -7.65
C ARG A 31 -24.34 6.72 -8.07
N LEU A 32 -24.27 7.43 -9.19
CA LEU A 32 -23.17 8.33 -9.54
C LEU A 32 -23.40 9.66 -8.82
N ARG A 33 -22.37 10.22 -8.22
CA ARG A 33 -22.41 11.48 -7.48
C ARG A 33 -21.44 12.47 -8.11
N PHE A 34 -22.00 13.47 -8.75
CA PHE A 34 -21.27 14.54 -9.40
C PHE A 34 -21.21 15.75 -8.48
N VAL A 35 -20.04 16.37 -8.43
CA VAL A 35 -19.85 17.74 -7.95
C VAL A 35 -19.59 18.60 -9.18
N THR A 36 -20.42 19.60 -9.41
CA THR A 36 -20.37 20.46 -10.59
C THR A 36 -19.94 21.88 -10.26
N LYS A 37 -19.38 22.58 -11.25
CA LYS A 37 -18.97 23.98 -11.12
C LYS A 37 -20.15 24.95 -11.21
N ASP A 38 -21.09 24.65 -12.10
CA ASP A 38 -22.30 25.45 -12.32
C ASP A 38 -23.55 24.55 -12.29
N GLU A 39 -24.46 24.87 -11.37
CA GLU A 39 -25.74 24.19 -11.19
C GLU A 39 -26.68 24.43 -12.38
N ALA A 40 -26.62 25.61 -13.01
CA ALA A 40 -27.50 25.97 -14.12
C ALA A 40 -27.20 25.15 -15.39
N GLY A 41 -26.02 24.53 -15.47
CA GLY A 41 -25.63 23.64 -16.56
C GLY A 41 -26.20 22.21 -16.46
N ILE A 42 -26.93 21.88 -15.39
CA ILE A 42 -27.46 20.53 -15.15
C ILE A 42 -28.90 20.43 -15.65
N ASP A 43 -29.14 19.54 -16.62
CA ASP A 43 -30.49 19.24 -17.10
C ASP A 43 -31.05 17.99 -16.39
N ALA A 44 -31.55 18.20 -15.17
CA ALA A 44 -32.06 17.12 -14.31
C ALA A 44 -33.24 16.35 -14.93
N ASP A 45 -34.10 17.01 -15.71
CA ASP A 45 -35.26 16.38 -16.33
C ASP A 45 -34.89 15.59 -17.58
N ALA A 46 -33.89 16.02 -18.35
CA ALA A 46 -33.33 15.19 -19.41
C ALA A 46 -32.57 13.98 -18.84
N LEU A 47 -31.84 14.14 -17.73
CA LEU A 47 -31.12 13.03 -17.07
C LEU A 47 -32.08 11.90 -16.65
N LYS A 48 -33.29 12.21 -16.15
CA LYS A 48 -34.32 11.21 -15.80
C LYS A 48 -34.84 10.42 -17.01
N LYS A 49 -34.75 10.98 -18.23
CA LYS A 49 -35.23 10.34 -19.46
C LYS A 49 -34.20 9.41 -20.10
N ILE A 50 -32.96 9.39 -19.59
CA ILE A 50 -31.89 8.53 -20.12
C ILE A 50 -32.20 7.07 -19.77
N LYS A 51 -32.17 6.20 -20.79
CA LYS A 51 -32.39 4.77 -20.62
C LYS A 51 -31.31 4.16 -19.73
N GLY A 52 -31.71 3.65 -18.56
CA GLY A 52 -30.81 3.10 -17.54
C GLY A 52 -30.63 4.00 -16.31
N VAL A 53 -31.16 5.23 -16.33
CA VAL A 53 -31.28 6.08 -15.15
C VAL A 53 -32.63 5.82 -14.47
N MET A 54 -32.60 5.44 -13.21
CA MET A 54 -33.76 5.16 -12.37
C MET A 54 -34.26 6.40 -11.62
N GLY A 55 -33.45 7.45 -11.54
CA GLY A 55 -33.81 8.70 -10.86
C GLY A 55 -32.63 9.67 -10.79
N VAL A 56 -32.92 10.93 -10.50
CA VAL A 56 -31.93 12.00 -10.36
C VAL A 56 -32.30 12.83 -9.13
N VAL A 57 -31.32 13.10 -8.28
CA VAL A 57 -31.48 13.95 -7.08
C VAL A 57 -30.43 15.04 -7.16
N GLN A 58 -30.87 16.29 -7.23
CA GLN A 58 -30.00 17.48 -7.30
C GLN A 58 -30.20 18.32 -6.04
N ASN A 59 -29.09 18.67 -5.38
CA ASN A 59 -29.04 19.58 -4.25
C ASN A 59 -27.88 20.56 -4.47
N GLY A 60 -28.15 21.72 -5.07
CA GLY A 60 -27.13 22.72 -5.37
C GLY A 60 -26.09 22.21 -6.37
N ASP A 61 -24.82 22.34 -6.00
CA ASP A 61 -23.64 21.89 -6.76
C ASP A 61 -23.47 20.36 -6.81
N LYS A 62 -24.34 19.59 -6.15
CA LYS A 62 -24.28 18.13 -6.06
C LYS A 62 -25.45 17.49 -6.79
N CYS A 63 -25.15 16.74 -7.84
CA CYS A 63 -26.14 15.96 -8.59
C CYS A 63 -25.88 14.47 -8.47
N GLN A 64 -26.90 13.69 -8.12
CA GLN A 64 -26.84 12.24 -8.01
C GLN A 64 -27.70 11.58 -9.07
N VAL A 65 -27.09 10.77 -9.93
CA VAL A 65 -27.79 9.98 -10.95
C VAL A 65 -27.87 8.54 -10.46
N ILE A 66 -29.09 8.06 -10.23
CA ILE A 66 -29.37 6.69 -9.78
C ILE A 66 -29.38 5.78 -11.01
N VAL A 67 -28.39 4.90 -11.16
CA VAL A 67 -28.29 3.94 -12.29
C VAL A 67 -28.60 2.50 -11.84
N GLY A 68 -28.57 2.24 -10.52
CA GLY A 68 -28.80 0.91 -9.94
C GLY A 68 -27.53 0.06 -9.84
N ASN A 69 -27.67 -1.27 -9.72
CA ASN A 69 -26.59 -2.19 -9.36
C ASN A 69 -25.40 -2.26 -10.36
N ASN A 70 -25.52 -1.63 -11.53
CA ASN A 70 -24.47 -1.55 -12.54
C ASN A 70 -23.72 -0.21 -12.54
N VAL A 71 -23.85 0.62 -11.50
CA VAL A 71 -23.19 1.93 -11.40
C VAL A 71 -21.67 1.84 -11.59
N ALA A 72 -21.00 0.79 -11.11
CA ALA A 72 -19.55 0.67 -11.26
C ALA A 72 -19.11 0.59 -12.74
N ALA A 73 -19.94 0.00 -13.62
CA ALA A 73 -19.67 -0.04 -15.05
C ALA A 73 -19.91 1.33 -15.70
N ALA A 74 -20.98 2.03 -15.31
CA ALA A 74 -21.25 3.39 -15.76
C ALA A 74 -20.16 4.38 -15.32
N TYR A 75 -19.72 4.29 -14.05
CA TYR A 75 -18.66 5.13 -13.49
C TYR A 75 -17.36 5.02 -14.28
N LYS A 76 -16.92 3.80 -14.64
CA LYS A 76 -15.70 3.61 -15.44
C LYS A 76 -15.77 4.31 -16.79
N GLU A 77 -16.92 4.22 -17.47
CA GLU A 77 -17.11 4.88 -18.77
C GLU A 77 -17.22 6.41 -18.64
N VAL A 78 -17.86 6.91 -17.58
CA VAL A 78 -17.91 8.36 -17.30
C VAL A 78 -16.51 8.91 -16.96
N MET A 79 -15.73 8.19 -16.15
CA MET A 79 -14.36 8.60 -15.80
C MET A 79 -13.45 8.71 -17.02
N LYS A 80 -13.60 7.81 -18.00
CA LYS A 80 -12.87 7.90 -19.28
C LYS A 80 -13.19 9.16 -20.07
N LEU A 81 -14.42 9.67 -19.97
CA LEU A 81 -14.87 10.88 -20.68
C LEU A 81 -14.44 12.17 -19.96
N LEU A 82 -14.34 12.13 -18.64
CA LEU A 82 -14.06 13.31 -17.83
C LEU A 82 -12.57 13.67 -17.75
N ASN A 83 -11.65 12.73 -18.00
CA ASN A 83 -10.19 12.95 -17.88
C ASN A 83 -9.77 13.61 -16.55
N LEU A 84 -10.58 13.47 -15.49
CA LEU A 84 -10.37 14.14 -14.19
C LEU A 84 -9.26 13.48 -13.36
N ASP A 85 -8.84 12.28 -13.74
CA ASP A 85 -7.57 11.72 -13.33
C ASP A 85 -6.62 11.80 -14.52
N GLY A 86 -5.37 12.21 -14.31
CA GLY A 86 -4.27 12.11 -15.28
C GLY A 86 -3.91 10.66 -15.66
N SER A 87 -4.89 9.76 -15.75
CA SER A 87 -4.80 8.37 -16.20
C SER A 87 -5.35 8.18 -17.63
N ALA A 88 -5.47 9.26 -18.40
CA ALA A 88 -5.81 9.20 -19.81
C ALA A 88 -4.59 8.88 -20.69
N ALA A 89 -3.96 7.73 -20.45
CA ALA A 89 -3.04 7.08 -21.39
C ALA A 89 -2.62 5.69 -20.87
N ASP A 90 -3.51 4.68 -20.92
CA ASP A 90 -3.07 3.26 -21.01
C ASP A 90 -4.23 2.25 -21.16
N ASP A 91 -5.18 2.51 -22.06
CA ASP A 91 -6.10 1.48 -22.58
C ASP A 91 -5.73 1.12 -24.05
N ALA A 92 -4.45 1.26 -24.42
CA ALA A 92 -3.91 0.50 -25.54
C ALA A 92 -3.79 -0.97 -25.10
N PRO A 93 -4.13 -1.96 -25.93
CA PRO A 93 -3.86 -3.36 -25.61
C PRO A 93 -2.33 -3.49 -25.49
N ALA A 94 -1.83 -3.59 -24.25
CA ALA A 94 -0.41 -3.82 -24.03
C ALA A 94 -0.04 -5.08 -24.80
N PRO A 95 0.98 -5.04 -25.67
CA PRO A 95 1.40 -6.23 -26.40
C PRO A 95 1.67 -7.34 -25.39
N LYS A 96 1.33 -8.59 -25.73
CA LYS A 96 1.62 -9.76 -24.91
C LYS A 96 3.14 -9.93 -24.80
N VAL A 97 3.78 -9.14 -23.95
CA VAL A 97 5.21 -9.21 -23.68
C VAL A 97 5.44 -10.51 -22.94
N LYS A 98 6.34 -11.36 -23.47
CA LYS A 98 6.76 -12.60 -22.81
C LYS A 98 7.25 -12.25 -21.40
N LEU A 99 6.65 -12.88 -20.38
CA LEU A 99 7.03 -12.76 -18.98
C LEU A 99 8.44 -13.33 -18.81
N THR A 100 9.46 -12.49 -18.96
CA THR A 100 10.84 -12.81 -18.61
C THR A 100 11.14 -12.27 -17.21
N PRO A 101 12.05 -12.89 -16.44
CA PRO A 101 12.41 -12.43 -15.09
C PRO A 101 12.78 -10.94 -15.03
N LYS A 102 13.46 -10.44 -16.07
CA LYS A 102 13.83 -9.03 -16.21
C LYS A 102 12.62 -8.09 -16.35
N VAL A 103 11.59 -8.49 -17.09
CA VAL A 103 10.35 -7.72 -17.27
C VAL A 103 9.49 -7.75 -16.00
N ILE A 104 9.48 -8.89 -15.29
CA ILE A 104 8.78 -9.01 -14.00
C ILE A 104 9.44 -8.09 -12.96
N GLY A 105 10.78 -8.12 -12.85
CA GLY A 105 11.52 -7.25 -11.94
C GLY A 105 11.31 -5.76 -12.21
N ALA A 106 11.34 -5.34 -13.49
CA ALA A 106 11.04 -3.96 -13.86
C ALA A 106 9.62 -3.54 -13.48
N LYS A 107 8.61 -4.39 -13.76
CA LYS A 107 7.21 -4.11 -13.39
C LYS A 107 6.99 -4.05 -11.89
N MET A 108 7.67 -4.88 -11.11
CA MET A 108 7.61 -4.82 -9.65
C MET A 108 8.25 -3.54 -9.12
N LEU A 109 9.38 -3.12 -9.67
CA LEU A 109 10.02 -1.85 -9.33
C LEU A 109 9.11 -0.66 -9.68
N ASP A 110 8.51 -0.66 -10.87
CA ASP A 110 7.56 0.37 -11.29
C ASP A 110 6.31 0.42 -10.39
N ALA A 111 5.82 -0.74 -9.94
CA ALA A 111 4.71 -0.83 -9.00
C ALA A 111 5.11 -0.28 -7.63
N LEU A 112 6.30 -0.61 -7.14
CA LEU A 112 6.82 -0.10 -5.87
C LEU A 112 7.01 1.42 -5.93
N VAL A 113 7.72 1.94 -6.93
CA VAL A 113 7.95 3.39 -7.11
C VAL A 113 6.64 4.15 -7.31
N GLY A 114 5.73 3.60 -8.11
CA GLY A 114 4.42 4.19 -8.38
C GLY A 114 3.53 4.25 -7.13
N THR A 115 3.66 3.30 -6.22
CA THR A 115 2.88 3.27 -4.96
C THR A 115 3.54 4.04 -3.83
N MET A 116 4.86 4.26 -3.87
CA MET A 116 5.57 5.09 -2.88
C MET A 116 5.45 6.59 -3.14
N SER A 117 5.40 7.01 -4.41
CA SER A 117 5.41 8.45 -4.78
C SER A 117 4.37 9.29 -4.03
N PRO A 118 3.09 8.87 -3.90
CA PRO A 118 2.09 9.62 -3.14
C PRO A 118 2.36 9.68 -1.63
N LEU A 119 3.20 8.80 -1.10
CA LEU A 119 3.46 8.62 0.33
C LEU A 119 4.69 9.41 0.81
N ILE A 120 5.53 9.86 -0.14
CA ILE A 120 6.76 10.60 0.13
C ILE A 120 6.54 11.77 1.11
N PRO A 121 5.53 12.66 0.94
CA PRO A 121 5.36 13.79 1.86
C PRO A 121 5.11 13.38 3.31
N ALA A 122 4.29 12.34 3.53
CA ALA A 122 3.98 11.83 4.87
C ALA A 122 5.21 11.20 5.53
N ILE A 123 5.98 10.42 4.75
CA ILE A 123 7.21 9.77 5.21
C ILE A 123 8.28 10.82 5.56
N ILE A 124 8.48 11.84 4.72
CA ILE A 124 9.42 12.94 5.01
C ILE A 124 9.01 13.66 6.30
N GLY A 125 7.72 14.03 6.43
CA GLY A 125 7.22 14.70 7.63
C GLY A 125 7.48 13.87 8.89
N GLY A 126 7.14 12.58 8.85
CA GLY A 126 7.40 11.66 9.95
C GLY A 126 8.89 11.55 10.30
N SER A 127 9.75 11.34 9.31
CA SER A 127 11.20 11.26 9.50
C SER A 127 11.79 12.51 10.14
N MET A 128 11.36 13.70 9.72
CA MET A 128 11.90 14.96 10.26
C MET A 128 11.50 15.19 11.72
N VAL A 129 10.30 14.76 12.12
CA VAL A 129 9.90 14.77 13.53
C VAL A 129 10.75 13.81 14.35
N LYS A 130 11.02 12.60 13.84
CA LYS A 130 11.89 11.63 14.53
C LYS A 130 13.34 12.12 14.63
N LEU A 131 13.86 12.75 13.58
CA LEU A 131 15.19 13.38 13.60
C LEU A 131 15.27 14.44 14.70
N ALA A 132 14.26 15.30 14.81
CA ALA A 132 14.20 16.30 15.89
C ALA A 132 14.16 15.65 17.28
N ALA A 133 13.34 14.61 17.47
CA ALA A 133 13.28 13.84 18.72
C ALA A 133 14.64 13.20 19.07
N MET A 134 15.33 12.63 18.08
CA MET A 134 16.65 12.05 18.23
C MET A 134 17.70 13.09 18.63
N LEU A 135 17.67 14.30 18.06
CA LEU A 135 18.57 15.38 18.46
C LEU A 135 18.33 15.83 19.89
N LEU A 136 17.07 15.94 20.33
CA LEU A 136 16.73 16.28 21.72
C LEU A 136 17.28 15.26 22.72
N LEU A 137 17.23 13.97 22.37
CA LEU A 137 17.85 12.91 23.16
C LEU A 137 19.38 13.02 23.16
N MET A 138 19.99 13.20 21.98
CA MET A 138 21.44 13.26 21.84
C MET A 138 22.08 14.44 22.58
N PHE A 139 21.38 15.57 22.65
CA PHE A 139 21.80 16.74 23.43
C PHE A 139 21.41 16.68 24.91
N ASN A 140 20.86 15.56 25.38
CA ASN A 140 20.36 15.37 26.74
C ASN A 140 19.36 16.45 27.19
N VAL A 141 18.54 16.96 26.27
CA VAL A 141 17.46 17.93 26.59
C VAL A 141 16.31 17.22 27.31
N TYR A 142 16.03 15.97 26.92
CA TYR A 142 15.05 15.10 27.54
C TYR A 142 15.63 13.68 27.66
N GLU A 143 15.12 12.91 28.61
CA GLU A 143 15.37 11.48 28.74
C GLU A 143 14.45 10.65 27.81
N ALA A 144 14.83 9.40 27.56
CA ALA A 144 14.16 8.52 26.59
C ALA A 144 12.70 8.16 26.96
N ASP A 145 12.40 8.12 28.25
CA ASP A 145 11.07 7.82 28.81
C ASP A 145 10.21 9.09 28.99
N HIS A 146 10.75 10.27 28.73
CA HIS A 146 10.01 11.52 28.86
C HIS A 146 8.86 11.56 27.85
N SER A 147 7.67 11.94 28.30
CA SER A 147 6.43 11.92 27.51
C SER A 147 6.54 12.71 26.19
N THR A 148 7.25 13.84 26.18
CA THR A 148 7.55 14.61 24.96
C THR A 148 8.26 13.76 23.90
N ILE A 149 9.28 12.99 24.29
CA ILE A 149 10.03 12.14 23.36
C ILE A 149 9.15 11.00 22.84
N ILE A 150 8.35 10.38 23.71
CA ILE A 150 7.41 9.32 23.34
C ILE A 150 6.39 9.86 22.33
N LEU A 151 5.80 11.03 22.58
CA LEU A 151 4.81 11.65 21.70
C LEU A 151 5.43 12.08 20.36
N LEU A 152 6.61 12.69 20.35
CA LEU A 152 7.30 13.05 19.11
C LEU A 152 7.63 11.82 18.26
N ASN A 153 8.14 10.75 18.88
CA ASN A 153 8.37 9.49 18.17
C ASN A 153 7.07 8.90 17.62
N THR A 154 5.98 8.95 18.39
CA THR A 154 4.65 8.47 17.96
C THR A 154 4.11 9.27 16.77
N ILE A 155 4.24 10.60 16.80
CA ILE A 155 3.87 11.49 15.68
C ILE A 155 4.70 11.12 14.44
N GLY A 156 6.01 10.96 14.62
CA GLY A 156 6.92 10.56 13.56
C GLY A 156 6.60 9.18 12.98
N ASP A 157 6.17 8.25 13.82
CA ASP A 157 5.82 6.88 13.44
C ASP A 157 4.49 6.76 12.73
N GLY A 158 3.56 7.72 12.85
CA GLY A 158 2.22 7.61 12.28
C GLY A 158 2.22 7.19 10.80
N ALA A 159 3.04 7.84 9.97
CA ALA A 159 3.17 7.49 8.55
C ALA A 159 3.81 6.11 8.34
N PHE A 160 4.78 5.73 9.16
CA PHE A 160 5.48 4.45 8.99
C PHE A 160 4.67 3.26 9.50
N PHE A 161 4.01 3.40 10.64
CA PHE A 161 3.17 2.38 11.24
C PHE A 161 2.01 2.01 10.28
N PHE A 162 1.35 3.03 9.72
CA PHE A 162 0.26 2.87 8.76
C PHE A 162 0.71 2.80 7.30
N LEU A 163 2.01 2.64 7.05
CA LEU A 163 2.56 2.46 5.70
C LEU A 163 1.82 1.35 4.92
N PRO A 164 1.53 0.17 5.49
CA PRO A 164 0.76 -0.86 4.80
C PRO A 164 -0.58 -0.34 4.25
N ILE A 165 -1.33 0.43 5.05
CA ILE A 165 -2.64 0.98 4.64
C ILE A 165 -2.49 1.97 3.49
N MET A 166 -1.52 2.88 3.61
CA MET A 166 -1.25 3.88 2.58
C MET A 166 -0.81 3.25 1.27
N VAL A 167 0.04 2.21 1.34
CA VAL A 167 0.45 1.42 0.18
C VAL A 167 -0.74 0.69 -0.42
N ALA A 168 -1.64 0.11 0.38
CA ALA A 168 -2.85 -0.53 -0.12
C ALA A 168 -3.70 0.45 -0.94
N ALA A 169 -3.84 1.68 -0.47
CA ALA A 169 -4.59 2.72 -1.16
C ALA A 169 -3.98 3.05 -2.54
N SER A 170 -2.68 3.35 -2.60
CA SER A 170 -1.99 3.66 -3.86
C SER A 170 -1.91 2.43 -4.78
N ALA A 171 -1.71 1.24 -4.23
CA ALA A 171 -1.69 -0.01 -4.98
C ALA A 171 -3.06 -0.34 -5.59
N ALA A 172 -4.16 -0.02 -4.89
CA ALA A 172 -5.49 -0.25 -5.40
C ALA A 172 -5.78 0.56 -6.67
N ILE A 173 -5.28 1.81 -6.72
CA ILE A 173 -5.33 2.65 -7.91
C ILE A 173 -4.52 2.00 -9.04
N LYS A 174 -3.27 1.59 -8.77
CA LYS A 174 -2.38 0.97 -9.77
C LYS A 174 -2.95 -0.34 -10.33
N PHE A 175 -3.51 -1.20 -9.48
CA PHE A 175 -4.07 -2.50 -9.86
C PHE A 175 -5.55 -2.44 -10.28
N LYS A 176 -6.15 -1.24 -10.29
CA LYS A 176 -7.55 -0.99 -10.69
C LYS A 176 -8.54 -1.87 -9.89
N THR A 177 -8.34 -1.99 -8.58
CA THR A 177 -9.21 -2.73 -7.64
C THR A 177 -9.87 -1.77 -6.64
N ASN A 178 -10.88 -2.24 -5.90
CA ASN A 178 -11.56 -1.42 -4.92
C ASN A 178 -10.63 -0.97 -3.78
N MET A 179 -10.39 0.34 -3.69
CA MET A 179 -9.50 0.95 -2.70
C MET A 179 -9.98 0.76 -1.26
N SER A 180 -11.28 0.89 -1.01
CA SER A 180 -11.84 0.71 0.34
C SER A 180 -11.68 -0.72 0.84
N LEU A 181 -11.85 -1.71 -0.04
CA LEU A 181 -11.61 -3.12 0.30
C LEU A 181 -10.12 -3.38 0.54
N ALA A 182 -9.23 -2.81 -0.29
CA ALA A 182 -7.78 -2.94 -0.09
C ALA A 182 -7.31 -2.35 1.23
N ILE A 183 -7.78 -1.14 1.56
CA ILE A 183 -7.55 -0.51 2.87
C ILE A 183 -8.10 -1.38 4.00
N GLY A 184 -9.31 -1.92 3.85
CA GLY A 184 -9.92 -2.80 4.84
C GLY A 184 -9.10 -4.06 5.10
N ILE A 185 -8.63 -4.73 4.05
CA ILE A 185 -7.82 -5.95 4.17
C ILE A 185 -6.44 -5.64 4.74
N ALA A 186 -5.79 -4.55 4.32
CA ALA A 186 -4.53 -4.10 4.94
C ALA A 186 -4.73 -3.70 6.40
N GLY A 187 -5.89 -3.14 6.73
CA GLY A 187 -6.30 -2.79 8.09
C GLY A 187 -6.35 -3.99 9.02
N VAL A 188 -6.76 -5.18 8.53
CA VAL A 188 -6.73 -6.43 9.32
C VAL A 188 -5.30 -6.72 9.79
N LEU A 189 -4.31 -6.56 8.92
CA LEU A 189 -2.90 -6.89 9.20
C LEU A 189 -2.24 -5.94 10.22
N VAL A 190 -2.84 -4.79 10.47
CA VAL A 190 -2.37 -3.79 11.46
C VAL A 190 -3.40 -3.54 12.57
N HIS A 191 -4.45 -4.35 12.64
CA HIS A 191 -5.47 -4.24 13.67
C HIS A 191 -4.89 -4.65 15.04
N PRO A 192 -5.19 -3.94 16.14
CA PRO A 192 -4.68 -4.28 17.48
C PRO A 192 -4.88 -5.75 17.86
N ASN A 193 -6.10 -6.28 17.70
CA ASN A 193 -6.37 -7.71 17.95
C ASN A 193 -5.47 -8.66 17.13
N PHE A 194 -5.15 -8.31 15.89
CA PHE A 194 -4.26 -9.14 15.07
C PHE A 194 -2.82 -9.05 15.59
N ILE A 195 -2.35 -7.84 15.92
CA ILE A 195 -1.03 -7.61 16.50
C ILE A 195 -0.87 -8.37 17.82
N ASP A 196 -1.86 -8.29 18.71
CA ASP A 196 -1.85 -8.98 20.01
C ASP A 196 -1.85 -10.50 19.84
N LEU A 197 -2.60 -11.02 18.86
CA LEU A 197 -2.63 -12.45 18.55
C LEU A 197 -1.29 -12.93 17.99
N MET A 198 -0.63 -12.13 17.15
CA MET A 198 0.71 -12.45 16.63
C MET A 198 1.78 -12.37 17.73
N ALA A 199 1.64 -11.44 18.68
CA ALA A 199 2.51 -11.39 19.85
C ALA A 199 2.39 -12.66 20.71
N GLN A 200 1.17 -13.16 20.90
CA GLN A 200 0.92 -14.44 21.56
C GLN A 200 1.52 -15.63 20.79
N ALA A 201 1.40 -15.65 19.46
CA ALA A 201 2.03 -16.65 18.62
C ALA A 201 3.57 -16.63 18.76
N ALA A 202 4.17 -15.44 18.89
CA ALA A 202 5.61 -15.29 19.15
C ALA A 202 6.05 -15.88 20.50
N GLU A 203 5.16 -15.91 21.49
CA GLU A 203 5.36 -16.57 22.79
C GLU A 203 5.14 -18.10 22.74
N GLY A 204 4.86 -18.66 21.55
CA GLY A 204 4.61 -20.09 21.34
C GLY A 204 3.17 -20.54 21.62
N LYS A 205 2.23 -19.60 21.79
CA LYS A 205 0.80 -19.96 21.90
C LYS A 205 0.27 -20.37 20.54
N HIS A 206 -0.57 -21.41 20.51
CA HIS A 206 -1.19 -21.87 19.27
C HIS A 206 -2.20 -20.84 18.76
N VAL A 207 -1.99 -20.39 17.53
CA VAL A 207 -2.91 -19.54 16.78
C VAL A 207 -3.18 -20.20 15.45
N ASP A 208 -4.46 -20.40 15.12
CA ASP A 208 -4.89 -20.99 13.87
C ASP A 208 -6.01 -20.17 13.21
N LEU A 209 -6.15 -20.37 11.92
CA LEU A 209 -7.28 -19.90 11.13
C LEU A 209 -7.79 -21.08 10.30
N PHE A 210 -9.01 -21.53 10.61
CA PHE A 210 -9.61 -22.72 10.00
C PHE A 210 -8.78 -24.00 10.17
N GLY A 211 -8.12 -24.18 11.32
CA GLY A 211 -7.24 -25.31 11.58
C GLY A 211 -5.85 -25.22 10.94
N ILE A 212 -5.54 -24.13 10.24
CA ILE A 212 -4.22 -23.89 9.66
C ILE A 212 -3.42 -22.98 10.61
N PRO A 213 -2.24 -23.41 11.10
CA PRO A 213 -1.40 -22.59 11.95
C PRO A 213 -1.02 -21.26 11.30
N VAL A 214 -1.08 -20.18 12.07
CA VAL A 214 -0.69 -18.84 11.64
C VAL A 214 0.68 -18.51 12.22
N GLU A 215 1.65 -18.21 11.35
CA GLU A 215 2.97 -17.76 11.79
C GLU A 215 2.91 -16.36 12.41
N SER A 216 3.75 -16.12 13.41
CA SER A 216 3.88 -14.79 14.02
C SER A 216 4.53 -13.80 13.04
N VAL A 217 3.72 -12.95 12.40
CA VAL A 217 4.19 -11.92 11.46
C VAL A 217 3.74 -10.53 11.88
N ARG A 218 4.66 -9.56 11.82
CA ARG A 218 4.35 -8.13 12.02
C ARG A 218 4.36 -7.40 10.68
N TYR A 219 3.22 -6.85 10.27
CA TYR A 219 3.06 -6.19 8.97
C TYR A 219 3.21 -4.66 9.02
N THR A 220 3.14 -4.05 10.21
CA THR A 220 3.42 -2.61 10.38
C THR A 220 4.78 -2.25 9.79
N TYR A 221 4.94 -1.06 9.22
CA TYR A 221 6.18 -0.61 8.57
C TYR A 221 6.59 -1.37 7.29
N THR A 222 5.79 -2.34 6.81
CA THR A 222 6.11 -3.12 5.59
C THR A 222 5.39 -2.59 4.35
N VAL A 223 5.99 -2.80 3.17
CA VAL A 223 5.43 -2.36 1.88
C VAL A 223 5.05 -3.56 1.01
N ILE A 224 5.99 -4.48 0.83
CA ILE A 224 5.88 -5.54 -0.19
C ILE A 224 4.72 -6.52 0.11
N PRO A 225 4.50 -7.00 1.34
CA PRO A 225 3.38 -7.90 1.64
C PRO A 225 2.03 -7.32 1.20
N VAL A 226 1.76 -6.06 1.53
CA VAL A 226 0.49 -5.43 1.18
C VAL A 226 0.39 -5.09 -0.31
N LEU A 227 1.49 -4.74 -0.96
CA LEU A 227 1.51 -4.59 -2.42
C LEU A 227 1.10 -5.89 -3.13
N ILE A 228 1.66 -7.03 -2.71
CA ILE A 228 1.32 -8.35 -3.24
C ILE A 228 -0.13 -8.70 -2.91
N MET A 229 -0.58 -8.45 -1.69
CA MET A 229 -1.95 -8.73 -1.27
C MET A 229 -2.96 -7.92 -2.10
N THR A 230 -2.74 -6.63 -2.31
CA THR A 230 -3.62 -5.79 -3.14
C THR A 230 -3.59 -6.22 -4.62
N TRP A 231 -2.45 -6.70 -5.10
CA TRP A 231 -2.37 -7.31 -6.43
C TRP A 231 -3.21 -8.60 -6.52
N ILE A 232 -3.11 -9.49 -5.53
CA ILE A 232 -3.93 -10.71 -5.44
C ILE A 232 -5.42 -10.37 -5.35
N GLN A 233 -5.78 -9.36 -4.54
CA GLN A 233 -7.16 -8.86 -4.43
C GLN A 233 -7.73 -8.48 -5.80
N SER A 234 -6.93 -7.91 -6.71
CA SER A 234 -7.40 -7.54 -8.05
C SER A 234 -7.91 -8.74 -8.87
N TYR A 235 -7.38 -9.94 -8.62
CA TYR A 235 -7.87 -11.19 -9.22
C TYR A 235 -9.07 -11.74 -8.47
N ILE A 236 -9.02 -11.73 -7.13
CA ILE A 236 -10.13 -12.17 -6.27
C ILE A 236 -11.39 -11.36 -6.60
N GLU A 237 -11.29 -10.04 -6.71
CA GLU A 237 -12.44 -9.18 -7.00
C GLU A 237 -13.11 -9.53 -8.34
N ARG A 238 -12.31 -9.82 -9.38
CA ARG A 238 -12.84 -10.21 -10.70
C ARG A 238 -13.51 -11.58 -10.64
N TRP A 239 -12.91 -12.52 -9.93
CA TRP A 239 -13.47 -13.85 -9.76
C TRP A 239 -14.76 -13.82 -8.93
N VAL A 240 -14.77 -13.15 -7.77
CA VAL A 240 -15.95 -12.98 -6.92
C VAL A 240 -17.08 -12.27 -7.69
N ASP A 241 -16.77 -11.22 -8.47
CA ASP A 241 -17.79 -10.52 -9.27
C ASP A 241 -18.46 -11.41 -10.31
N SER A 242 -17.73 -12.41 -10.84
CA SER A 242 -18.24 -13.35 -11.83
C SER A 242 -19.16 -14.42 -11.25
N ILE A 243 -18.92 -14.85 -10.00
CA ILE A 243 -19.74 -15.86 -9.33
C ILE A 243 -20.94 -15.27 -8.57
N THR A 244 -20.90 -13.98 -8.25
CA THR A 244 -21.92 -13.35 -7.38
C THR A 244 -23.16 -12.93 -8.18
N PRO A 245 -24.37 -13.43 -7.85
CA PRO A 245 -25.61 -13.01 -8.50
C PRO A 245 -25.91 -11.52 -8.31
N THR A 246 -26.40 -10.84 -9.35
CA THR A 246 -26.64 -9.37 -9.37
C THR A 246 -27.46 -8.85 -8.19
N VAL A 247 -28.44 -9.63 -7.70
CA VAL A 247 -29.28 -9.26 -6.56
C VAL A 247 -28.53 -9.24 -5.22
N THR A 248 -27.44 -10.01 -5.11
CA THR A 248 -26.63 -10.14 -3.88
C THR A 248 -25.31 -9.38 -3.93
N LYS A 249 -24.93 -8.82 -5.09
CA LYS A 249 -23.64 -8.12 -5.30
C LYS A 249 -23.38 -7.00 -4.29
N ASN A 250 -24.42 -6.41 -3.71
CA ASN A 250 -24.25 -5.29 -2.77
C ASN A 250 -23.66 -5.69 -1.42
N PHE A 251 -23.76 -6.95 -1.01
CA PHE A 251 -23.26 -7.42 0.29
C PHE A 251 -22.38 -8.66 0.14
N LEU A 252 -22.75 -9.60 -0.75
CA LEU A 252 -22.04 -10.87 -0.88
C LEU A 252 -20.67 -10.68 -1.53
N LYS A 253 -20.57 -9.81 -2.54
CA LYS A 253 -19.29 -9.51 -3.20
C LYS A 253 -18.24 -8.95 -2.23
N PRO A 254 -18.46 -7.83 -1.53
CA PRO A 254 -17.44 -7.29 -0.61
C PRO A 254 -17.13 -8.27 0.54
N MET A 255 -18.13 -8.99 1.06
CA MET A 255 -17.92 -10.01 2.10
C MET A 255 -16.98 -11.12 1.61
N LEU A 256 -17.24 -11.71 0.43
CA LEU A 256 -16.41 -12.78 -0.14
C LEU A 256 -14.99 -12.29 -0.47
N ILE A 257 -14.84 -11.07 -0.98
CA ILE A 257 -13.51 -10.50 -1.24
C ILE A 257 -12.69 -10.45 0.04
N VAL A 258 -13.24 -9.89 1.13
CA VAL A 258 -12.54 -9.80 2.42
C VAL A 258 -12.29 -11.18 3.02
N LEU A 259 -13.30 -12.06 3.01
CA LEU A 259 -13.24 -13.41 3.57
C LEU A 259 -12.21 -14.31 2.86
N ILE A 260 -11.85 -14.01 1.61
CA ILE A 260 -10.86 -14.78 0.86
C ILE A 260 -9.50 -14.08 0.87
N ALA A 261 -9.46 -12.78 0.64
CA ALA A 261 -8.21 -12.04 0.54
C ALA A 261 -7.48 -11.93 1.89
N ALA A 262 -8.21 -11.70 3.00
CA ALA A 262 -7.57 -11.57 4.30
C ALA A 262 -6.91 -12.88 4.78
N PRO A 263 -7.57 -14.07 4.72
CA PRO A 263 -6.89 -15.33 5.04
C PRO A 263 -5.70 -15.63 4.14
N ILE A 264 -5.76 -15.32 2.84
CA ILE A 264 -4.60 -15.47 1.95
C ILE A 264 -3.44 -14.56 2.39
N GLY A 265 -3.74 -13.32 2.78
CA GLY A 265 -2.73 -12.39 3.32
C GLY A 265 -2.05 -12.92 4.58
N ILE A 266 -2.85 -13.49 5.50
CA ILE A 266 -2.39 -14.01 6.79
C ILE A 266 -1.62 -15.33 6.62
N LEU A 267 -2.17 -16.30 5.88
CA LEU A 267 -1.66 -17.67 5.79
C LEU A 267 -0.59 -17.89 4.73
N LEU A 268 -0.54 -17.06 3.69
CA LEU A 268 0.42 -17.20 2.60
C LEU A 268 1.39 -16.02 2.58
N VAL A 269 0.87 -14.80 2.42
CA VAL A 269 1.74 -13.63 2.16
C VAL A 269 2.63 -13.30 3.37
N GLY A 270 2.13 -13.48 4.59
CA GLY A 270 2.94 -13.35 5.81
C GLY A 270 4.08 -14.36 5.90
N PRO A 271 3.78 -15.67 6.01
CA PRO A 271 4.77 -16.73 6.15
C PRO A 271 5.79 -16.78 5.02
N MET A 272 5.40 -16.42 3.80
CA MET A 272 6.33 -16.35 2.67
C MET A 272 7.55 -15.46 2.96
N GLY A 273 7.37 -14.34 3.64
CA GLY A 273 8.49 -13.49 4.06
C GLY A 273 9.40 -14.19 5.07
N ILE A 274 8.82 -14.88 6.06
CA ILE A 274 9.60 -15.63 7.04
C ILE A 274 10.39 -16.75 6.37
N TRP A 275 9.79 -17.51 5.45
CA TRP A 275 10.47 -18.62 4.78
C TRP A 275 11.65 -18.14 3.93
N ILE A 276 11.47 -17.05 3.17
CA ILE A 276 12.54 -16.44 2.39
C ILE A 276 13.62 -15.87 3.32
N GLY A 277 13.22 -15.14 4.36
CA GLY A 277 14.13 -14.59 5.36
C GLY A 277 14.96 -15.67 6.06
N THR A 278 14.33 -16.79 6.44
CA THR A 278 15.01 -17.94 7.07
C THR A 278 15.99 -18.61 6.11
N ALA A 279 15.61 -18.77 4.83
CA ALA A 279 16.51 -19.30 3.82
C ALA A 279 17.75 -18.39 3.61
N ILE A 280 17.54 -17.07 3.53
CA ILE A 280 18.63 -16.09 3.45
C ILE A 280 19.49 -16.15 4.71
N SER A 281 18.87 -16.18 5.89
CA SER A 281 19.57 -16.27 7.18
C SER A 281 20.48 -17.50 7.20
N THR A 282 19.93 -18.67 6.86
CA THR A 282 20.66 -19.94 6.85
C THR A 282 21.86 -19.88 5.91
N LEU A 283 21.67 -19.37 4.69
CA LEU A 283 22.74 -19.21 3.72
C LEU A 283 23.87 -18.33 4.28
N VAL A 284 23.52 -17.19 4.85
CA VAL A 284 24.50 -16.22 5.30
C VAL A 284 25.20 -16.68 6.58
N TYR A 285 24.50 -17.30 7.54
CA TYR A 285 25.16 -17.90 8.71
C TYR A 285 26.11 -19.05 8.32
N THR A 286 25.79 -19.79 7.25
CA THR A 286 26.72 -20.78 6.68
C THR A 286 27.99 -20.12 6.14
N ILE A 287 27.86 -18.99 5.44
CA ILE A 287 29.00 -18.20 4.95
C ILE A 287 29.77 -17.59 6.12
N HIS A 288 29.10 -17.14 7.19
CA HIS A 288 29.76 -16.57 8.36
C HIS A 288 30.70 -17.58 9.03
N GLY A 289 30.30 -18.85 9.12
CA GLY A 289 31.14 -19.91 9.69
C GLY A 289 32.46 -20.16 8.92
N THR A 290 32.59 -19.64 7.69
CA THR A 290 33.78 -19.82 6.84
C THR A 290 34.50 -18.51 6.51
N LEU A 291 33.76 -17.42 6.31
CA LEU A 291 34.22 -16.11 5.84
C LEU A 291 33.46 -14.97 6.55
N GLY A 292 33.72 -14.78 7.86
CA GLY A 292 32.98 -13.85 8.73
C GLY A 292 32.80 -12.43 8.18
N TRP A 293 33.86 -11.79 7.66
CA TRP A 293 33.76 -10.43 7.11
C TRP A 293 32.91 -10.34 5.83
N LEU A 294 32.90 -11.41 5.01
CA LEU A 294 32.12 -11.46 3.78
C LEU A 294 30.64 -11.65 4.08
N ALA A 295 30.30 -12.41 5.12
CA ALA A 295 28.93 -12.54 5.60
C ALA A 295 28.36 -11.18 6.03
N VAL A 296 29.14 -10.36 6.74
CA VAL A 296 28.74 -9.00 7.12
C VAL A 296 28.46 -8.12 5.89
N ALA A 297 29.32 -8.19 4.86
CA ALA A 297 29.14 -7.42 3.63
C ALA A 297 27.92 -7.87 2.82
N ILE A 298 27.71 -9.19 2.69
CA ILE A 298 26.55 -9.76 1.99
C ILE A 298 25.26 -9.40 2.73
N MET A 299 25.24 -9.50 4.06
CA MET A 299 24.09 -9.07 4.85
C MET A 299 23.79 -7.60 4.69
N GLY A 300 24.81 -6.74 4.76
CA GLY A 300 24.62 -5.30 4.57
C GLY A 300 24.02 -4.98 3.19
N ALA A 301 24.45 -5.70 2.14
CA ALA A 301 23.90 -5.54 0.79
C ALA A 301 22.44 -6.01 0.67
N LEU A 302 22.06 -7.08 1.36
CA LEU A 302 20.69 -7.64 1.35
C LEU A 302 19.74 -6.92 2.32
N TRP A 303 20.27 -6.22 3.32
CA TRP A 303 19.50 -5.61 4.41
C TRP A 303 18.36 -4.71 3.92
N PRO A 304 18.54 -3.80 2.94
CA PRO A 304 17.45 -2.94 2.48
C PRO A 304 16.25 -3.72 1.92
N LEU A 305 16.50 -4.84 1.23
CA LEU A 305 15.45 -5.70 0.70
C LEU A 305 14.71 -6.44 1.83
N LEU A 306 15.45 -6.91 2.84
CA LEU A 306 14.89 -7.52 4.04
C LEU A 306 14.06 -6.53 4.87
N VAL A 307 14.43 -5.24 4.88
CA VAL A 307 13.66 -4.17 5.53
C VAL A 307 12.35 -3.89 4.79
N LEU A 308 12.39 -3.69 3.46
CA LEU A 308 11.20 -3.41 2.64
C LEU A 308 10.11 -4.48 2.73
N THR A 309 10.54 -5.73 2.91
CA THR A 309 9.67 -6.91 3.06
C THR A 309 9.28 -7.19 4.51
N GLY A 310 9.93 -6.56 5.50
CA GLY A 310 9.77 -6.88 6.93
C GLY A 310 10.55 -8.11 7.40
N MET A 311 11.21 -8.86 6.50
CA MET A 311 11.90 -10.11 6.79
C MET A 311 13.09 -9.95 7.75
N HIS A 312 13.69 -8.77 7.85
CA HIS A 312 14.80 -8.47 8.78
C HIS A 312 14.50 -8.81 10.25
N ARG A 313 13.21 -8.88 10.65
CA ARG A 313 12.82 -9.26 12.02
C ARG A 313 13.08 -10.73 12.36
N VAL A 314 13.27 -11.60 11.37
CA VAL A 314 13.63 -13.00 11.60
C VAL A 314 14.97 -13.15 12.32
N PHE A 315 15.85 -12.14 12.21
CA PHE A 315 17.16 -12.13 12.85
C PHE A 315 17.11 -11.70 14.32
N THR A 316 16.02 -11.09 14.81
CA THR A 316 15.94 -10.55 16.18
C THR A 316 16.16 -11.61 17.26
N PRO A 317 15.52 -12.79 17.23
CA PRO A 317 15.80 -13.84 18.22
C PRO A 317 17.27 -14.28 18.20
N THR A 318 17.84 -14.45 17.01
CA THR A 318 19.25 -14.86 16.85
C THR A 318 20.23 -13.80 17.38
N ILE A 319 19.94 -12.51 17.17
CA ILE A 319 20.71 -11.41 17.75
C ILE A 319 20.68 -11.48 19.27
N ILE A 320 19.48 -11.56 19.87
CA ILE A 320 19.31 -11.62 21.33
C ILE A 320 20.04 -12.83 21.90
N GLN A 321 19.90 -13.99 21.26
CA GLN A 321 20.58 -15.22 21.68
C GLN A 321 22.10 -15.08 21.61
N THR A 322 22.64 -14.55 20.51
CA THR A 322 24.09 -14.38 20.34
C THR A 322 24.68 -13.42 21.37
N ILE A 323 23.96 -12.33 21.67
CA ILE A 323 24.35 -11.39 22.74
C ILE A 323 24.31 -12.08 24.10
N ALA A 324 23.27 -12.87 24.38
CA ALA A 324 23.15 -13.58 25.65
C ALA A 324 24.26 -14.62 25.84
N GLU A 325 24.67 -15.32 24.77
CA GLU A 325 25.71 -16.35 24.81
C GLU A 325 27.13 -15.78 24.82
N THR A 326 27.39 -14.70 24.07
CA THR A 326 28.75 -14.22 23.79
C THR A 326 29.03 -12.81 24.30
N GLY A 327 28.02 -12.12 24.83
CA GLY A 327 28.11 -10.72 25.27
C GLY A 327 28.13 -9.69 24.12
N THR A 328 28.18 -10.13 22.87
CA THR A 328 28.27 -9.26 21.67
C THR A 328 27.50 -9.84 20.49
N GLU A 329 27.30 -9.08 19.42
CA GLU A 329 26.81 -9.60 18.15
C GLU A 329 27.67 -9.00 17.02
N GLY A 330 28.32 -9.86 16.26
CA GLY A 330 29.37 -9.46 15.31
C GLY A 330 28.95 -9.46 13.85
N MET A 331 27.70 -9.82 13.55
CA MET A 331 27.26 -10.10 12.18
C MET A 331 26.13 -9.17 11.74
N VAL A 332 24.95 -9.34 12.30
CA VAL A 332 23.73 -8.69 11.83
C VAL A 332 23.77 -7.20 12.16
N MET A 333 23.94 -6.81 13.43
CA MET A 333 23.97 -5.42 13.87
C MET A 333 25.05 -4.59 13.15
N PRO A 334 26.31 -5.06 13.01
CA PRO A 334 27.30 -4.36 12.19
C PRO A 334 26.88 -4.22 10.71
N SER A 335 26.23 -5.23 10.13
CA SER A 335 25.66 -5.14 8.78
C SER A 335 24.56 -4.09 8.67
N GLU A 336 23.69 -3.96 9.68
CA GLU A 336 22.62 -2.94 9.69
C GLU A 336 23.23 -1.53 9.66
N ILE A 337 24.25 -1.30 10.49
CA ILE A 337 24.98 -0.02 10.53
C ILE A 337 25.58 0.27 9.16
N GLY A 338 26.31 -0.68 8.58
CA GLY A 338 26.92 -0.53 7.25
C GLY A 338 25.88 -0.26 6.15
N ALA A 339 24.74 -0.94 6.20
CA ALA A 339 23.64 -0.73 5.25
C ALA A 339 23.02 0.66 5.38
N ASN A 340 22.74 1.11 6.61
CA ASN A 340 22.12 2.41 6.86
C ASN A 340 23.05 3.56 6.48
N ILE A 341 24.32 3.53 6.89
CA ILE A 341 25.32 4.53 6.49
C ILE A 341 25.52 4.53 4.98
N GLY A 342 25.57 3.35 4.35
CA GLY A 342 25.70 3.21 2.90
C GLY A 342 24.52 3.83 2.15
N MET A 343 23.28 3.55 2.60
CA MET A 343 22.08 4.16 2.06
C MET A 343 22.04 5.67 2.29
N GLY A 344 22.41 6.13 3.49
CA GLY A 344 22.51 7.55 3.83
C GLY A 344 23.46 8.29 2.89
N GLY A 345 24.68 7.75 2.71
CA GLY A 345 25.65 8.27 1.77
C GLY A 345 25.17 8.29 0.32
N ALA A 346 24.49 7.23 -0.14
CA ALA A 346 23.90 7.18 -1.47
C ALA A 346 22.80 8.24 -1.66
N CYS A 347 21.93 8.42 -0.67
CA CYS A 347 20.90 9.47 -0.67
C CYS A 347 21.51 10.88 -0.70
N LEU A 348 22.56 11.14 0.10
CA LEU A 348 23.28 12.42 0.07
C LEU A 348 23.96 12.67 -1.29
N ALA A 349 24.52 11.63 -1.92
CA ALA A 349 25.08 11.73 -3.26
C ALA A 349 24.02 12.08 -4.31
N VAL A 350 22.83 11.47 -4.23
CA VAL A 350 21.68 11.80 -5.09
C VAL A 350 21.22 13.24 -4.84
N ALA A 351 21.10 13.67 -3.59
CA ALA A 351 20.73 15.02 -3.22
C ALA A 351 21.69 16.08 -3.80
N TRP A 352 23.00 15.78 -3.82
CA TRP A 352 23.99 16.67 -4.40
C TRP A 352 23.86 16.73 -5.94
N LYS A 353 23.66 15.58 -6.59
CA LYS A 353 23.73 15.48 -8.06
C LYS A 353 22.42 15.84 -8.77
N THR A 354 21.27 15.62 -8.13
CA THR A 354 19.96 15.78 -8.78
C THR A 354 19.58 17.25 -8.99
N ARG A 355 18.97 17.54 -10.14
CA ARG A 355 18.38 18.86 -10.46
C ARG A 355 16.89 18.93 -10.15
N ASN A 356 16.24 17.80 -9.85
CA ASN A 356 14.83 17.76 -9.47
C ASN A 356 14.70 18.19 -8.01
N ILE A 357 13.97 19.28 -7.77
CA ILE A 357 13.83 19.91 -6.44
C ILE A 357 13.18 18.94 -5.42
N ALA A 358 12.10 18.26 -5.81
CA ALA A 358 11.41 17.32 -4.93
C ALA A 358 12.29 16.10 -4.58
N LEU A 359 13.00 15.57 -5.58
CA LEU A 359 13.93 14.45 -5.36
C LEU A 359 15.11 14.87 -4.49
N LYS A 360 15.61 16.10 -4.65
CA LYS A 360 16.69 16.67 -3.83
C LYS A 360 16.29 16.74 -2.36
N GLN A 361 15.13 17.33 -2.07
CA GLN A 361 14.62 17.47 -0.69
C GLN A 361 14.43 16.10 -0.03
N THR A 362 13.78 15.16 -0.73
CA THR A 362 13.56 13.80 -0.24
C THR A 362 14.88 13.09 0.06
N SER A 363 15.85 13.20 -0.85
CA SER A 363 17.15 12.53 -0.71
C SER A 363 18.02 13.15 0.38
N MET A 364 17.93 14.47 0.63
CA MET A 364 18.61 15.12 1.76
C MET A 364 18.04 14.64 3.10
N ALA A 365 16.72 14.64 3.23
CA ALA A 365 16.04 14.19 4.44
C ALA A 365 16.33 12.72 4.74
N ALA A 366 16.23 11.85 3.73
CA ALA A 366 16.57 10.43 3.85
C ALA A 366 18.06 10.23 4.19
N GLY A 367 18.95 10.98 3.53
CA GLY A 367 20.39 10.87 3.73
C GLY A 367 20.88 11.35 5.10
N ALA A 368 20.21 12.34 5.70
CA ALA A 368 20.56 12.84 7.03
C ALA A 368 19.91 12.06 8.19
N SER A 369 18.88 11.27 7.91
CA SER A 369 18.17 10.48 8.93
C SER A 369 18.58 9.01 8.99
N ALA A 370 19.16 8.48 7.92
CA ALA A 370 19.83 7.18 7.88
C ALA A 370 21.21 7.26 8.54
#